data_AF-A0A8S4S266-F1
#
_entry.id   AF-A0A8S4S266-F1
#
_cell.length_a   1.000
_cell.length_b   1.000
_cell.length_c   1.000
_cell.angle_alpha   90.00
_cell.angle_beta   90.00
_cell.angle_gamma   90.00
#
_symmetry.space_group_name_H-M   'P 1'
#
loop_
_entity.id
_entity.type
_entity.pdbx_description
1 polymer ?
#
loop_
_entity_poly.entity_id
_entity_poly.type
_entity_poly.pdbx_seq_one_letter_code
_entity_poly.pdbx_strand_id
1 'polypeptide(L)'
;MASSYLTESEAPRDFRVSSTESDGHYTKCVLCYTVKRNFYCAECVRNGNFVHSSMPYSDRFSEKQMKLMRIKLNRQHVLERCEKLLAPKLKKDILLTETKQSRDKLDLLRLAIEQRRSMINLKKMELADLVAYNSELRIKLPRYQKRVSSLGRHVQLQRVELQNKVTMYNDQTQSLAALRRSRIRQLDRYIFPIYISYDSRNWLLMHNDSIEDMEFVGDDAEEEPPKRPQLHIVSPWIDIDADYSHIQAWETQNKETPMEEISSSPPPAPSLVTSAAASLASMWRGWTK
;
A
#
# COMPACT_ATOMS: atom_id res chain seq x y z
N MET A 1 5.34 78.00 7.72
CA MET A 1 5.31 77.74 6.27
C MET A 1 3.86 77.84 5.83
N ALA A 2 3.47 78.92 5.15
CA ALA A 2 2.11 79.13 4.68
C ALA A 2 2.07 78.80 3.18
N SER A 3 1.34 77.74 2.82
CA SER A 3 1.18 77.29 1.44
C SER A 3 0.04 78.08 0.79
N SER A 4 0.35 78.99 -0.14
CA SER A 4 -0.65 79.63 -0.99
C SER A 4 -0.91 78.76 -2.22
N TYR A 5 -2.04 78.07 -2.24
CA TYR A 5 -2.61 77.47 -3.43
C TYR A 5 -3.22 78.59 -4.28
N LEU A 6 -2.54 78.99 -5.35
CA LEU A 6 -3.12 79.82 -6.40
C LEU A 6 -3.37 78.91 -7.60
N THR A 7 -4.63 78.60 -7.85
CA THR A 7 -5.11 78.06 -9.11
C THR A 7 -4.91 79.12 -10.20
N GLU A 8 -3.94 78.87 -11.08
CA GLU A 8 -3.62 79.69 -12.26
C GLU A 8 -4.69 79.54 -13.35
N SER A 9 -5.81 80.27 -13.28
CA SER A 9 -6.66 80.46 -14.47
C SER A 9 -7.79 81.51 -14.36
N GLU A 10 -7.80 82.40 -13.36
CA GLU A 10 -8.78 83.49 -13.35
C GLU A 10 -8.10 84.85 -13.06
N ALA A 11 -8.16 85.75 -14.04
CA ALA A 11 -7.70 87.11 -13.87
C ALA A 11 -8.61 87.81 -12.84
N PRO A 12 -8.05 88.54 -11.85
CA PRO A 12 -8.85 89.34 -10.92
C PRO A 12 -9.78 90.28 -11.70
N ARG A 13 -11.10 90.09 -11.57
CA ARG A 13 -12.11 90.82 -12.37
C ARG A 13 -12.43 92.23 -11.86
N ASP A 14 -11.94 92.58 -10.67
CA ASP A 14 -12.23 93.88 -10.06
C ASP A 14 -10.97 94.72 -9.88
N PHE A 15 -10.56 95.37 -10.97
CA PHE A 15 -9.85 96.64 -10.81
C PHE A 15 -10.88 97.68 -10.39
N ARG A 16 -10.83 98.15 -9.14
CA ARG A 16 -11.49 99.41 -8.77
C ARG A 16 -10.77 100.54 -9.50
N VAL A 17 -11.17 100.77 -10.74
CA VAL A 17 -10.83 101.99 -11.47
C VAL A 17 -11.59 103.09 -10.75
N SER A 18 -10.88 103.99 -10.06
CA SER A 18 -11.46 105.25 -9.62
C SER A 18 -11.89 106.03 -10.86
N SER A 19 -13.10 105.77 -11.34
CA SER A 19 -13.78 106.54 -12.36
C SER A 19 -14.21 107.87 -11.76
N THR A 20 -13.29 108.82 -11.70
CA THR A 20 -13.67 110.23 -11.80
C THR A 20 -13.74 110.53 -13.29
N GLU A 21 -14.96 110.57 -13.83
CA GLU A 21 -15.23 111.33 -15.03
C GLU A 21 -14.85 112.79 -14.76
N SER A 22 -13.70 113.21 -15.30
CA SER A 22 -13.38 114.62 -15.45
C SER A 22 -13.03 114.89 -16.90
N ASP A 23 -13.59 116.00 -17.38
CA ASP A 23 -13.38 116.59 -18.69
C ASP A 23 -11.96 116.40 -19.23
N GLY A 24 -11.88 115.85 -20.44
CA GLY A 24 -11.06 116.36 -21.56
C GLY A 24 -9.58 116.74 -21.37
N HIS A 25 -8.92 116.46 -20.25
CA HIS A 25 -7.51 116.76 -20.08
C HIS A 25 -6.68 115.69 -20.75
N TYR A 26 -6.54 115.80 -22.07
CA TYR A 26 -5.58 114.99 -22.80
C TYR A 26 -4.19 115.22 -22.20
N THR A 27 -3.65 114.19 -21.56
CA THR A 27 -2.28 114.24 -21.04
C THR A 27 -1.34 113.84 -22.16
N LYS A 28 -0.28 114.63 -22.34
CA LYS A 28 0.78 114.28 -23.29
C LYS A 28 1.55 113.10 -22.72
N CYS A 29 1.71 112.04 -23.51
CA CYS A 29 2.57 110.94 -23.11
C CYS A 29 3.98 111.49 -22.84
N VAL A 30 4.52 111.23 -21.65
CA VAL A 30 5.84 111.76 -21.24
C VAL A 30 7.02 111.17 -22.01
N LEU A 31 6.79 110.22 -22.92
CA LEU A 31 7.83 109.52 -23.68
C LEU A 31 7.87 109.90 -25.16
N CYS A 32 6.72 110.15 -25.78
CA CYS A 32 6.61 110.50 -27.20
C CYS A 32 5.76 111.75 -27.46
N TYR A 33 5.26 112.38 -26.40
CA TYR A 33 4.45 113.61 -26.41
C TYR A 33 3.14 113.54 -27.20
N THR A 34 2.72 112.35 -27.63
CA THR A 34 1.40 112.14 -28.25
C THR A 34 0.29 112.35 -27.22
N VAL A 35 -0.73 113.10 -27.60
CA VAL A 35 -1.85 113.54 -26.78
C VAL A 35 -2.92 112.44 -26.73
N LYS A 36 -3.16 111.81 -25.56
CA LYS A 36 -4.18 110.75 -25.39
C LYS A 36 -4.84 110.83 -23.99
N ARG A 37 -5.92 110.06 -23.79
CA ARG A 37 -6.65 109.97 -22.50
C ARG A 37 -5.84 109.27 -21.38
N ASN A 38 -4.83 108.48 -21.74
CA ASN A 38 -4.02 107.68 -20.80
C ASN A 38 -2.61 108.28 -20.63
N PHE A 39 -1.98 108.09 -19.45
CA PHE A 39 -0.63 108.56 -19.10
C PHE A 39 0.46 108.13 -20.11
N TYR A 40 0.30 106.93 -20.69
CA TYR A 40 1.11 106.42 -21.80
C TYR A 40 0.22 106.13 -23.01
N CYS A 41 0.72 106.39 -24.22
CA CYS A 41 -0.02 106.05 -25.44
C CYS A 41 0.01 104.53 -25.69
N ALA A 42 -0.97 104.01 -26.44
CA ALA A 42 -1.07 102.57 -26.75
C ALA A 42 0.21 101.99 -27.40
N GLU A 43 0.93 102.81 -28.17
CA GLU A 43 2.19 102.40 -28.80
C GLU A 43 3.32 102.26 -27.77
N CYS A 44 3.45 103.21 -26.84
CA CYS A 44 4.38 103.09 -25.71
C CYS A 44 4.06 101.89 -24.81
N VAL A 45 2.77 101.59 -24.59
CA VAL A 45 2.37 100.39 -23.82
C VAL A 45 2.74 99.11 -24.56
N ARG A 46 2.39 99.01 -25.85
CA ARG A 46 2.70 97.84 -26.70
C ARG A 46 4.20 97.59 -26.79
N ASN A 47 4.99 98.66 -26.91
CA ASN A 47 6.46 98.58 -26.98
C ASN A 47 7.12 98.41 -25.59
N GLY A 48 6.35 98.30 -24.50
CA GLY A 48 6.88 98.15 -23.15
C GLY A 48 7.60 99.40 -22.61
N ASN A 49 7.41 100.54 -23.25
CA ASN A 49 7.95 101.83 -22.87
C ASN A 49 7.01 102.49 -21.85
N PHE A 50 6.98 101.96 -20.64
CA PHE A 50 6.29 102.56 -19.52
C PHE A 50 6.98 102.14 -18.22
N VAL A 51 6.72 102.91 -17.17
CA VAL A 51 7.31 102.72 -15.84
C VAL A 51 6.18 102.56 -14.83
N HIS A 52 6.44 101.85 -13.72
CA HIS A 52 5.46 101.72 -12.66
C HIS A 52 5.20 103.09 -11.99
N SER A 53 3.93 103.41 -11.74
CA SER A 53 3.51 104.73 -11.24
C SER A 53 4.14 105.12 -9.90
N SER A 54 4.42 104.14 -9.03
CA SER A 54 5.09 104.37 -7.74
C SER A 54 6.62 104.45 -7.80
N MET A 55 7.25 104.20 -8.96
CA MET A 55 8.70 104.16 -9.11
C MET A 55 9.14 104.82 -10.43
N PRO A 56 8.97 106.15 -10.58
CA PRO A 56 9.19 106.87 -11.83
C PRO A 56 10.64 106.81 -12.36
N TYR A 57 11.62 106.50 -11.51
CA TYR A 57 13.03 106.32 -11.88
C TYR A 57 13.43 104.84 -12.09
N SER A 58 12.48 103.91 -12.11
CA SER A 58 12.78 102.49 -12.38
C SER A 58 12.88 102.19 -13.87
N ASP A 59 13.56 101.09 -14.20
CA ASP A 59 13.67 100.59 -15.58
C ASP A 59 12.29 100.47 -16.25
N ARG A 60 12.26 100.70 -17.57
CA ARG A 60 11.07 100.47 -18.39
C ARG A 60 10.71 98.99 -18.40
N PHE A 61 9.44 98.66 -18.65
CA PHE A 61 9.00 97.26 -18.75
C PHE A 61 9.81 96.46 -19.79
N SER A 62 10.07 97.03 -20.96
CA SER A 62 10.90 96.42 -22.01
C SER A 62 12.34 96.12 -21.54
N GLU A 63 12.93 97.00 -20.75
CA GLU A 63 14.25 96.81 -20.13
C GLU A 63 14.24 95.70 -19.07
N LYS A 64 13.21 95.66 -18.21
CA LYS A 64 13.02 94.56 -17.24
C LYS A 64 12.83 93.22 -17.93
N GLN A 65 12.06 93.19 -19.02
CA GLN A 65 11.86 91.98 -19.81
C GLN A 65 13.17 91.49 -20.45
N MET A 66 13.98 92.39 -21.00
CA MET A 66 15.32 92.05 -21.51
C MET A 66 16.26 91.55 -20.39
N LYS A 67 16.27 92.19 -19.22
CA LYS A 67 17.04 91.74 -18.05
C LYS A 67 16.60 90.34 -17.59
N LEU A 68 15.29 90.08 -17.53
CA LEU A 68 14.74 88.77 -17.18
C LEU A 68 15.19 87.69 -18.18
N MET A 69 15.10 87.96 -19.48
CA MET A 69 15.55 87.01 -20.51
C MET A 69 17.04 86.70 -20.39
N ARG A 70 17.87 87.71 -20.12
CA ARG A 70 19.30 87.52 -19.86
C ARG A 70 19.55 86.64 -18.63
N ILE A 71 18.84 86.89 -17.53
CA ILE A 71 18.96 86.07 -16.31
C ILE A 71 18.51 84.63 -16.56
N LYS A 72 17.41 84.40 -17.30
CA LYS A 72 16.94 83.06 -17.67
C LYS A 72 17.99 82.30 -18.49
N LEU A 73 18.57 82.96 -19.49
CA LEU A 73 19.61 82.36 -20.33
C LEU A 73 20.88 82.06 -19.51
N ASN A 74 21.30 82.98 -18.64
CA ASN A 74 22.43 82.76 -17.73
C ASN A 74 22.17 81.59 -16.77
N ARG A 75 20.96 81.50 -16.20
CA ARG A 75 20.57 80.38 -15.34
C ARG A 75 20.67 79.05 -16.10
N GLN A 76 20.15 78.99 -17.33
CA GLN A 76 20.24 77.79 -18.16
C GLN A 76 21.71 77.42 -18.44
N HIS A 77 22.53 78.39 -18.84
CA HIS A 77 23.95 78.16 -19.09
C HIS A 77 24.70 77.62 -17.85
N VAL A 78 24.39 78.15 -16.66
CA VAL A 78 24.96 77.65 -15.40
C VAL A 78 24.52 76.20 -15.14
N LEU A 79 23.23 75.89 -15.33
CA LEU A 79 22.71 74.53 -15.14
C LEU A 79 23.37 73.52 -16.09
N GLU A 80 23.47 73.84 -17.38
CA GLU A 80 24.13 73.00 -18.38
C GLU A 80 25.61 72.76 -18.04
N ARG A 81 26.30 73.79 -17.53
CA ARG A 81 27.68 73.64 -17.06
C ARG A 81 27.78 72.74 -15.84
N CYS A 82 26.88 72.89 -14.87
CA CYS A 82 26.82 72.01 -13.71
C CYS A 82 26.56 70.55 -14.12
N GLU A 83 25.62 70.32 -15.03
CA GLU A 83 25.33 68.98 -15.55
C GLU A 83 26.56 68.36 -16.23
N LYS A 84 27.24 69.11 -17.10
CA LYS A 84 28.48 68.66 -17.76
C LYS A 84 29.59 68.32 -16.76
N LEU A 85 29.71 69.07 -15.67
CA LEU A 85 30.72 68.82 -14.63
C LEU A 85 30.36 67.62 -13.73
N LEU A 86 29.06 67.35 -13.52
CA LEU A 86 28.59 66.25 -12.69
C LEU A 86 28.46 64.92 -13.46
N ALA A 87 28.22 64.97 -14.77
CA ALA A 87 28.04 63.79 -15.61
C ALA A 87 29.16 62.73 -15.49
N PRO A 88 30.46 63.08 -15.44
CA PRO A 88 31.53 62.10 -15.26
C PRO A 88 31.48 61.38 -13.91
N LYS A 89 31.13 62.10 -12.83
CA LYS A 89 30.99 61.51 -11.49
C LYS A 89 29.80 60.57 -11.45
N LEU A 90 28.65 61.01 -11.97
CA LEU A 90 27.46 60.17 -12.04
C LEU A 90 27.73 58.89 -12.84
N LYS A 91 28.39 58.99 -14.00
CA LYS A 91 28.77 57.83 -14.81
C LYS A 91 29.69 56.88 -14.05
N LYS A 92 30.68 57.41 -13.32
CA LYS A 92 31.57 56.61 -12.48
C LYS A 92 30.79 55.87 -11.39
N ASP A 93 29.88 56.55 -10.72
CA ASP A 93 29.09 55.97 -9.62
C ASP A 93 28.16 54.87 -10.13
N ILE A 94 27.52 55.07 -11.29
CA ILE A 94 26.73 54.04 -11.98
C ILE A 94 27.61 52.80 -12.25
N LEU A 95 28.77 52.98 -12.90
CA LEU A 95 29.65 51.86 -13.22
C LEU A 95 30.16 51.13 -11.96
N LEU A 96 30.44 51.85 -10.87
CA LEU A 96 30.85 51.26 -9.60
C LEU A 96 29.72 50.41 -8.99
N THR A 97 28.48 50.92 -9.00
CA THR A 97 27.33 50.18 -8.49
C THR A 97 27.03 48.95 -9.34
N GLU A 98 27.09 49.05 -10.66
CA GLU A 98 26.92 47.91 -11.58
C GLU A 98 28.03 46.85 -11.40
N THR A 99 29.28 47.31 -11.24
CA THR A 99 30.42 46.41 -10.96
C THR A 99 30.24 45.69 -9.64
N LYS A 100 29.73 46.37 -8.60
CA LYS A 100 29.45 45.74 -7.32
C LYS A 100 28.32 44.71 -7.45
N GLN A 101 27.20 45.09 -8.06
CA GLN A 101 26.06 44.19 -8.27
C GLN A 101 26.44 42.94 -9.08
N SER A 102 27.27 43.09 -10.10
CA SER A 102 27.75 41.93 -10.89
C SER A 102 28.65 41.02 -10.08
N ARG A 103 29.54 41.55 -9.24
CA ARG A 103 30.35 40.74 -8.30
C ARG A 103 29.49 40.00 -7.29
N ASP A 104 28.54 40.68 -6.66
CA ASP A 104 27.62 40.07 -5.69
C ASP A 104 26.82 38.91 -6.34
N LYS A 105 26.35 39.10 -7.58
CA LYS A 105 25.68 38.03 -8.36
C LYS A 105 26.61 36.85 -8.63
N LEU A 106 27.87 37.09 -9.00
CA LEU A 106 28.84 36.02 -9.24
C LEU A 106 29.13 35.23 -7.96
N ASP A 107 29.23 35.89 -6.82
CA ASP A 107 29.49 35.23 -5.54
C ASP A 107 28.29 34.37 -5.09
N LEU A 108 27.06 34.86 -5.27
CA LEU A 108 25.85 34.05 -5.06
C LEU A 108 25.81 32.82 -5.98
N LEU A 109 26.16 32.98 -7.25
CA LEU A 109 26.23 31.85 -8.20
C LEU A 109 27.31 30.84 -7.79
N ARG A 110 28.48 31.29 -7.34
CA ARG A 110 29.55 30.41 -6.84
C ARG A 110 29.08 29.60 -5.64
N LEU A 111 28.44 30.23 -4.66
CA LEU A 111 27.86 29.55 -3.50
C LEU A 111 26.81 28.51 -3.91
N ALA A 112 25.91 28.87 -4.83
CA ALA A 112 24.90 27.94 -5.34
C ALA A 112 25.53 26.74 -6.06
N ILE A 113 26.57 26.97 -6.87
CA ILE A 113 27.32 25.89 -7.54
C ILE A 113 28.00 24.98 -6.51
N GLU A 114 28.64 25.55 -5.50
CA GLU A 114 29.33 24.78 -4.47
C GLU A 114 28.36 23.94 -3.63
N GLN A 115 27.24 24.53 -3.20
CA GLN A 115 26.17 23.81 -2.53
C GLN A 115 25.63 22.66 -3.40
N ARG A 116 25.39 22.91 -4.70
CA ARG A 116 24.90 21.89 -5.63
C ARG A 116 25.92 20.76 -5.80
N ARG A 117 27.21 21.08 -5.91
CA ARG A 117 28.31 20.09 -6.00
C ARG A 117 28.39 19.24 -4.74
N SER A 118 28.30 19.85 -3.56
CA SER A 118 28.25 19.12 -2.28
C SER A 118 27.08 18.14 -2.24
N MET A 119 25.87 18.59 -2.63
CA MET A 119 24.70 17.72 -2.67
C MET A 119 24.84 16.56 -3.67
N ILE A 120 25.40 16.82 -4.85
CA ILE A 120 25.68 15.77 -5.83
C ILE A 120 26.66 14.75 -5.27
N ASN A 121 27.71 15.19 -4.56
CA ASN A 121 28.68 14.27 -3.95
C ASN A 121 28.04 13.41 -2.87
N LEU A 122 27.20 13.97 -1.99
CA LEU A 122 26.46 13.19 -0.99
C LEU A 122 25.58 12.14 -1.65
N LYS A 123 24.82 12.50 -2.69
CA LYS A 123 23.98 11.55 -3.43
C LYS A 123 24.78 10.49 -4.19
N LYS A 124 25.98 10.82 -4.67
CA LYS A 124 26.89 9.84 -5.28
C LYS A 124 27.40 8.83 -4.24
N MET A 125 27.71 9.26 -3.02
CA MET A 125 28.10 8.35 -1.94
C MET A 125 26.95 7.41 -1.56
N GLU A 126 25.75 7.97 -1.34
CA GLU A 126 24.54 7.17 -1.03
C GLU A 126 24.24 6.15 -2.14
N LEU A 127 24.38 6.54 -3.41
CA LEU A 127 24.23 5.64 -4.54
C LEU A 127 25.28 4.53 -4.53
N ALA A 128 26.54 4.85 -4.23
CA ALA A 128 27.62 3.87 -4.15
C ALA A 128 27.35 2.82 -3.06
N ASP A 129 26.88 3.26 -1.88
CA ASP A 129 26.52 2.37 -0.78
C ASP A 129 25.36 1.44 -1.17
N LEU A 130 24.32 1.98 -1.80
CA LEU A 130 23.18 1.18 -2.29
C LEU A 130 23.59 0.19 -3.38
N VAL A 131 24.50 0.57 -4.28
CA VAL A 131 25.03 -0.32 -5.31
C VAL A 131 25.84 -1.45 -4.66
N ALA A 132 26.69 -1.14 -3.68
CA ALA A 132 27.46 -2.12 -2.94
C ALA A 132 26.55 -3.11 -2.21
N TYR A 133 25.55 -2.61 -1.47
CA TYR A 133 24.55 -3.44 -0.78
C TYR A 133 23.77 -4.35 -1.75
N ASN A 134 23.28 -3.79 -2.86
CA ASN A 134 22.57 -4.57 -3.87
C ASN A 134 23.48 -5.61 -4.53
N SER A 135 24.76 -5.31 -4.75
CA SER A 135 25.72 -6.27 -5.28
C SER A 135 25.92 -7.45 -4.32
N GLU A 136 25.99 -7.18 -3.01
CA GLU A 136 26.10 -8.20 -1.98
C GLU A 136 24.86 -9.10 -1.95
N LEU A 137 23.67 -8.51 -2.01
CA LEU A 137 22.41 -9.26 -2.10
C LEU A 137 22.35 -10.12 -3.36
N ARG A 138 22.78 -9.60 -4.51
CA ARG A 138 22.86 -10.36 -5.77
C ARG A 138 23.79 -11.57 -5.65
N ILE A 139 24.89 -11.45 -4.92
CA ILE A 139 25.82 -12.57 -4.67
C ILE A 139 25.22 -13.59 -3.68
N LYS A 140 24.50 -13.13 -2.65
CA LYS A 140 23.88 -13.99 -1.63
C LYS A 140 22.66 -14.76 -2.16
N LEU A 141 21.86 -14.15 -3.03
CA LEU A 141 20.58 -14.70 -3.50
C LEU A 141 20.68 -16.12 -4.10
N PRO A 142 21.66 -16.44 -4.99
CA PRO A 142 21.83 -17.79 -5.51
C PRO A 142 22.13 -18.85 -4.44
N ARG A 143 22.76 -18.47 -3.32
CA ARG A 143 23.06 -19.40 -2.22
C ARG A 143 21.78 -19.82 -1.51
N TYR A 144 20.90 -18.85 -1.24
CA TYR A 144 19.58 -19.14 -0.68
C TYR A 144 18.73 -19.97 -1.64
N GLN A 145 18.75 -19.64 -2.93
CA GLN A 145 18.04 -20.42 -3.95
C GLN A 145 18.52 -21.88 -3.96
N LYS A 146 19.83 -22.14 -3.95
CA LYS A 146 20.38 -23.50 -3.84
C LYS A 146 19.93 -24.21 -2.57
N ARG A 147 19.92 -23.53 -1.43
CA ARG A 147 19.48 -24.11 -0.14
C ARG A 147 17.99 -24.48 -0.17
N VAL A 148 17.14 -23.59 -0.67
CA VAL A 148 15.70 -23.83 -0.82
C VAL A 148 15.45 -25.02 -1.76
N SER A 149 16.12 -25.07 -2.91
CA SER A 149 16.00 -26.21 -3.83
C SER A 149 16.47 -27.52 -3.20
N SER A 150 17.51 -27.51 -2.38
CA SER A 150 17.98 -28.71 -1.68
C SER A 150 17.00 -29.19 -0.62
N LEU A 151 16.45 -28.28 0.19
CA LEU A 151 15.42 -28.61 1.17
C LEU A 151 14.15 -29.11 0.48
N GLY A 152 13.73 -28.46 -0.60
CA GLY A 152 12.60 -28.89 -1.42
C GLY A 152 12.76 -30.31 -1.96
N ARG A 153 13.95 -30.66 -2.48
CA ARG A 153 14.27 -32.04 -2.89
C ARG A 153 14.19 -33.02 -1.72
N HIS A 154 14.73 -32.66 -0.56
CA HIS A 154 14.72 -33.54 0.61
C HIS A 154 13.30 -33.82 1.10
N VAL A 155 12.47 -32.77 1.23
CA VAL A 155 11.07 -32.89 1.63
C VAL A 155 10.30 -33.74 0.61
N GLN A 156 10.53 -33.54 -0.69
CA GLN A 156 9.88 -34.34 -1.72
C GLN A 156 10.27 -35.82 -1.64
N LEU A 157 11.55 -36.13 -1.44
CA LEU A 157 12.03 -37.51 -1.26
C LEU A 157 11.40 -38.17 -0.04
N GLN A 158 11.39 -37.48 1.11
CA GLN A 158 10.76 -38.01 2.32
C GLN A 158 9.25 -38.23 2.14
N ARG A 159 8.57 -37.33 1.42
CA ARG A 159 7.13 -37.48 1.13
C ARG A 159 6.86 -38.74 0.29
N VAL A 160 7.70 -39.00 -0.72
CA VAL A 160 7.60 -40.21 -1.55
C VAL A 160 7.90 -41.46 -0.71
N GLU A 161 8.95 -41.44 0.10
CA GLU A 161 9.31 -42.58 0.96
C GLU A 161 8.19 -42.91 1.97
N LEU A 162 7.61 -41.88 2.59
CA LEU A 162 6.47 -42.05 3.48
C LEU A 162 5.28 -42.65 2.74
N GLN A 163 4.96 -42.15 1.55
CA GLN A 163 3.87 -42.69 0.72
C GLN A 163 4.09 -44.16 0.35
N ASN A 164 5.33 -44.54 0.03
CA ASN A 164 5.70 -45.92 -0.26
C ASN A 164 5.53 -46.83 0.97
N LYS A 165 5.89 -46.35 2.17
CA LYS A 165 5.66 -47.09 3.41
C LYS A 165 4.17 -47.23 3.72
N VAL A 166 3.39 -46.16 3.57
CA VAL A 166 1.94 -46.20 3.78
C VAL A 166 1.26 -47.20 2.84
N THR A 167 1.60 -47.16 1.55
CA THR A 167 1.07 -48.11 0.55
C THR A 167 1.46 -49.55 0.88
N MET A 168 2.74 -49.81 1.19
CA MET A 168 3.20 -51.14 1.60
C MET A 168 2.44 -51.68 2.82
N TYR A 169 2.26 -50.88 3.88
CA TYR A 169 1.52 -51.30 5.07
C TYR A 169 0.03 -51.51 4.80
N ASN A 170 -0.58 -50.70 3.93
CA ASN A 170 -1.95 -50.91 3.49
C ASN A 170 -2.12 -52.24 2.74
N ASP A 171 -1.19 -52.56 1.83
CA ASP A 171 -1.22 -53.81 1.07
C ASP A 171 -1.06 -55.03 1.98
N GLN A 172 -0.13 -54.98 2.94
CA GLN A 172 0.02 -56.02 3.97
C GLN A 172 -1.25 -56.19 4.81
N THR A 173 -1.87 -55.07 5.21
CA THR A 173 -3.11 -55.09 5.99
C THR A 173 -4.25 -55.72 5.18
N GLN A 174 -4.38 -55.38 3.89
CA GLN A 174 -5.38 -55.97 3.00
C GLN A 174 -5.13 -57.47 2.78
N SER A 175 -3.88 -57.88 2.57
CA SER A 175 -3.50 -59.29 2.42
C SER A 175 -3.83 -60.10 3.67
N LEU A 176 -3.46 -59.62 4.86
CA LEU A 176 -3.81 -60.25 6.13
C LEU A 176 -5.33 -60.30 6.34
N ALA A 177 -6.07 -59.24 6.00
CA ALA A 177 -7.52 -59.23 6.06
C ALA A 177 -8.16 -60.23 5.09
N ALA A 178 -7.60 -60.40 3.88
CA ALA A 178 -8.03 -61.41 2.93
C ALA A 178 -7.74 -62.83 3.45
N LEU A 179 -6.57 -63.06 4.03
CA LEU A 179 -6.20 -64.34 4.64
C LEU A 179 -7.10 -64.68 5.82
N ARG A 180 -7.36 -63.73 6.73
CA ARG A 180 -8.29 -63.90 7.85
C ARG A 180 -9.68 -64.26 7.34
N ARG A 181 -10.21 -63.54 6.35
CA ARG A 181 -11.50 -63.84 5.71
C ARG A 181 -11.51 -65.24 5.08
N SER A 182 -10.43 -65.65 4.41
CA SER A 182 -10.31 -66.99 3.84
C SER A 182 -10.32 -68.09 4.91
N ARG A 183 -9.53 -67.92 5.99
CA ARG A 183 -9.50 -68.87 7.12
C ARG A 183 -10.83 -68.95 7.84
N ILE A 184 -11.49 -67.82 8.10
CA ILE A 184 -12.84 -67.81 8.69
C ILE A 184 -13.81 -68.62 7.82
N ARG A 185 -13.79 -68.43 6.49
CA ARG A 185 -14.63 -69.22 5.57
C ARG A 185 -14.29 -70.71 5.59
N GLN A 186 -13.02 -71.08 5.74
CA GLN A 186 -12.62 -72.49 5.88
C GLN A 186 -13.14 -73.08 7.20
N LEU A 187 -13.03 -72.35 8.31
CA LEU A 187 -13.55 -72.79 9.61
C LEU A 187 -15.07 -72.97 9.56
N ASP A 188 -15.79 -71.99 9.00
CA ASP A 188 -17.24 -72.03 8.79
C ASP A 188 -17.66 -73.20 7.88
N ARG A 189 -16.88 -73.50 6.83
CA ARG A 189 -17.20 -74.58 5.89
C ARG A 189 -16.96 -75.98 6.45
N TYR A 190 -15.87 -76.18 7.20
CA TYR A 190 -15.37 -77.52 7.53
C TYR A 190 -15.48 -77.89 9.01
N ILE A 191 -15.34 -76.94 9.93
CA ILE A 191 -15.36 -77.21 11.38
C ILE A 191 -16.71 -76.86 11.98
N PHE A 192 -17.29 -75.75 11.56
CA PHE A 192 -18.58 -75.27 12.04
C PHE A 192 -19.60 -75.26 10.91
N PRO A 193 -19.86 -76.37 10.21
CA PRO A 193 -20.84 -76.38 9.14
C PRO A 193 -22.20 -75.99 9.71
N ILE A 194 -22.65 -74.77 9.37
CA ILE A 194 -23.92 -74.25 9.82
C ILE A 194 -25.00 -74.89 8.94
N TYR A 195 -25.74 -75.81 9.53
CA TYR A 195 -26.94 -76.38 8.91
C TYR A 195 -28.16 -75.64 9.43
N ILE A 196 -29.01 -75.19 8.52
CA ILE A 196 -30.33 -74.67 8.85
C ILE A 196 -31.24 -75.89 8.99
N SER A 197 -31.49 -76.30 10.23
CA SER A 197 -32.56 -77.25 10.51
C SER A 197 -33.84 -76.46 10.79
N TYR A 198 -34.92 -76.81 10.08
CA TYR A 198 -36.26 -76.46 10.49
C TYR A 198 -36.70 -77.52 11.49
N ASP A 199 -37.23 -77.11 12.65
CA ASP A 199 -37.65 -78.04 13.69
C ASP A 199 -38.77 -78.95 13.15
N SER A 200 -38.40 -80.17 12.75
CA SER A 200 -39.29 -81.13 12.10
C SER A 200 -40.24 -81.81 13.10
N ARG A 201 -40.14 -81.50 14.40
CA ARG A 201 -41.01 -82.04 15.45
C ARG A 201 -42.40 -81.39 15.51
N ASN A 202 -42.64 -80.31 14.77
CA ASN A 202 -43.97 -79.68 14.69
C ASN A 202 -44.72 -79.94 13.36
N TRP A 203 -44.11 -80.64 12.40
CA TRP A 203 -44.80 -81.01 11.14
C TRP A 203 -45.81 -82.16 11.34
N LEU A 204 -45.57 -83.03 12.33
CA LEU A 204 -46.43 -84.20 12.61
C LEU A 204 -47.67 -83.89 13.48
N LEU A 205 -47.75 -82.71 14.10
CA LEU A 205 -48.91 -82.27 14.89
C LEU A 205 -49.90 -81.41 14.08
N MET A 206 -49.57 -81.03 12.85
CA MET A 206 -50.40 -80.16 12.01
C MET A 206 -51.16 -80.91 10.90
N HIS A 207 -51.06 -82.24 10.81
CA HIS A 207 -51.64 -83.03 9.70
C HIS A 207 -52.59 -84.16 10.13
N ASN A 208 -52.98 -84.25 11.40
CA ASN A 208 -53.69 -85.43 11.91
C ASN A 208 -55.01 -85.19 12.67
N ASP A 209 -55.64 -84.01 12.59
CA ASP A 209 -57.06 -83.88 12.95
C ASP A 209 -57.90 -83.57 11.70
N SER A 210 -58.77 -84.52 11.41
CA SER A 210 -59.45 -84.82 10.15
C SER A 210 -60.47 -83.76 9.73
N ILE A 211 -60.64 -83.59 8.40
CA ILE A 211 -61.91 -83.16 7.79
C ILE A 211 -63.01 -84.06 8.34
N GLU A 212 -63.93 -83.50 9.13
CA GLU A 212 -65.37 -83.79 9.16
C GLU A 212 -66.05 -82.84 10.16
N ASP A 213 -66.76 -81.86 9.59
CA ASP A 213 -67.95 -81.15 10.03
C ASP A 213 -68.12 -80.54 11.45
N MET A 214 -68.49 -79.26 11.38
CA MET A 214 -69.35 -78.45 12.26
C MET A 214 -68.77 -77.65 13.43
N GLU A 215 -68.89 -76.34 13.23
CA GLU A 215 -69.47 -75.32 14.12
C GLU A 215 -68.90 -75.06 15.54
N PHE A 216 -68.29 -73.86 15.61
CA PHE A 216 -68.76 -72.68 16.35
C PHE A 216 -68.54 -72.60 17.89
N VAL A 217 -67.81 -71.51 18.24
CA VAL A 217 -67.63 -70.79 19.53
C VAL A 217 -66.70 -71.45 20.55
N GLY A 218 -65.71 -70.78 21.13
CA GLY A 218 -65.29 -69.38 21.05
C GLY A 218 -64.38 -69.02 22.24
N ASP A 219 -63.52 -68.04 22.02
CA ASP A 219 -62.71 -67.26 22.98
C ASP A 219 -61.67 -67.99 23.85
N ASP A 220 -60.45 -67.50 24.06
CA ASP A 220 -59.77 -66.31 23.54
C ASP A 220 -58.25 -66.48 23.77
N ALA A 221 -57.44 -65.84 22.95
CA ALA A 221 -56.03 -66.13 22.69
C ALA A 221 -55.02 -65.64 23.73
N GLU A 222 -53.90 -66.36 23.85
CA GLU A 222 -52.56 -65.79 24.06
C GLU A 222 -51.70 -66.23 22.86
N GLU A 223 -51.48 -65.30 21.92
CA GLU A 223 -50.76 -65.54 20.67
C GLU A 223 -49.24 -65.40 20.90
N GLU A 224 -48.54 -66.53 21.07
CA GLU A 224 -47.07 -66.56 21.18
C GLU A 224 -46.42 -66.23 19.80
N PRO A 225 -45.43 -65.32 19.71
CA PRO A 225 -44.92 -64.81 18.44
C PRO A 225 -44.19 -65.89 17.58
N PRO A 226 -44.19 -65.75 16.24
CA PRO A 226 -43.62 -66.74 15.33
C PRO A 226 -42.11 -66.94 15.56
N LYS A 227 -41.74 -68.18 15.91
CA LYS A 227 -40.39 -68.58 16.30
C LYS A 227 -39.44 -68.54 15.09
N ARG A 228 -38.38 -67.73 15.21
CA ARG A 228 -37.35 -67.51 14.17
C ARG A 228 -36.45 -68.73 13.99
N PRO A 229 -35.93 -68.98 12.78
CA PRO A 229 -34.97 -70.07 12.54
C PRO A 229 -33.74 -69.86 13.42
N GLN A 230 -33.39 -70.89 14.22
CA GLN A 230 -32.20 -70.90 15.07
C GLN A 230 -31.04 -71.57 14.32
N LEU A 231 -29.88 -70.91 14.31
CA LEU A 231 -28.64 -71.46 13.78
C LEU A 231 -27.91 -72.21 14.91
N HIS A 232 -27.63 -73.50 14.73
CA HIS A 232 -26.91 -74.32 15.72
C HIS A 232 -25.61 -74.87 15.14
N ILE A 233 -24.53 -74.78 15.91
CA ILE A 233 -23.23 -75.38 15.58
C ILE A 233 -23.26 -76.83 16.06
N VAL A 234 -23.31 -77.79 15.14
CA VAL A 234 -23.31 -79.22 15.50
C VAL A 234 -21.87 -79.72 15.62
N SER A 235 -21.28 -79.53 16.79
CA SER A 235 -20.13 -80.32 17.24
C SER A 235 -20.61 -81.26 18.35
N PRO A 236 -20.09 -82.50 18.45
CA PRO A 236 -20.26 -83.29 19.67
C PRO A 236 -19.71 -82.46 20.83
N TRP A 237 -20.55 -82.15 21.82
CA TRP A 237 -20.09 -81.59 23.08
C TRP A 237 -19.62 -82.74 23.97
N ILE A 238 -18.50 -82.58 24.65
CA ILE A 238 -17.99 -83.57 25.60
C ILE A 238 -18.48 -83.16 26.98
N ASP A 239 -19.21 -84.05 27.66
CA ASP A 239 -19.62 -83.82 29.04
C ASP A 239 -18.41 -83.91 29.98
N ILE A 240 -18.35 -82.96 30.93
CA ILE A 240 -17.24 -82.81 31.88
C ILE A 240 -17.17 -84.01 32.84
N ASP A 241 -18.30 -84.70 33.03
CA ASP A 241 -18.45 -85.86 33.92
C ASP A 241 -18.01 -87.18 33.26
N ALA A 242 -17.38 -87.12 32.08
CA ALA A 242 -16.86 -88.26 31.34
C ALA A 242 -17.92 -89.31 30.96
N ASP A 243 -19.19 -88.91 30.88
CA ASP A 243 -20.25 -89.73 30.30
C ASP A 243 -20.28 -89.50 28.79
N TYR A 244 -19.68 -90.44 28.05
CA TYR A 244 -19.52 -90.36 26.60
C TYR A 244 -20.63 -91.11 25.85
N SER A 245 -21.69 -91.51 26.55
CA SER A 245 -22.77 -92.34 26.02
C SER A 245 -23.50 -91.68 24.84
N HIS A 246 -23.68 -90.35 24.84
CA HIS A 246 -24.25 -89.62 23.70
C HIS A 246 -23.30 -89.53 22.49
N ILE A 247 -21.99 -89.48 22.70
CA ILE A 247 -20.99 -89.53 21.62
C ILE A 247 -20.96 -90.93 21.00
N GLN A 248 -21.07 -91.98 21.81
CA GLN A 248 -21.20 -93.37 21.34
C GLN A 248 -22.50 -93.62 20.57
N ALA A 249 -23.62 -93.03 21.02
CA ALA A 249 -24.89 -93.08 20.30
C ALA A 249 -24.83 -92.36 18.93
N TRP A 250 -24.12 -91.22 18.87
CA TRP A 250 -23.89 -90.50 17.62
C TRP A 250 -22.92 -91.23 16.68
N GLU A 251 -21.85 -91.83 17.20
CA GLU A 251 -20.92 -92.66 16.42
C GLU A 251 -21.58 -93.93 15.87
N THR A 252 -22.49 -94.56 16.63
CA THR A 252 -23.20 -95.77 16.17
C THR A 252 -24.25 -95.46 15.11
N GLN A 253 -24.75 -94.24 15.06
CA GLN A 253 -25.69 -93.79 14.02
C GLN A 253 -24.99 -93.37 12.71
N ASN A 254 -23.68 -93.07 12.74
CA ASN A 254 -22.94 -92.52 11.60
C ASN A 254 -21.70 -93.35 11.16
N LYS A 255 -21.59 -94.62 11.58
CA LYS A 255 -20.42 -95.46 11.25
C LYS A 255 -20.54 -96.16 9.89
N GLU A 256 -20.02 -95.52 8.85
CA GLU A 256 -19.48 -96.20 7.67
C GLU A 256 -17.93 -96.04 7.63
N THR A 257 -17.25 -97.14 7.96
CA THR A 257 -15.84 -97.55 7.63
C THR A 257 -14.62 -96.68 8.05
N PRO A 258 -13.59 -97.27 8.71
CA PRO A 258 -12.41 -96.57 9.25
C PRO A 258 -11.12 -96.71 8.40
N MET A 259 -10.27 -95.68 8.37
CA MET A 259 -8.81 -95.82 8.15
C MET A 259 -7.99 -94.77 8.92
N GLU A 260 -7.22 -95.30 9.87
CA GLU A 260 -5.83 -95.03 10.25
C GLU A 260 -5.35 -93.64 10.71
N GLU A 261 -4.86 -93.65 11.96
CA GLU A 261 -4.05 -92.67 12.66
C GLU A 261 -2.66 -92.50 12.02
N ILE A 262 -2.17 -91.24 11.93
CA ILE A 262 -0.73 -90.96 12.01
C ILE A 262 -0.49 -89.77 12.94
N SER A 263 0.15 -90.12 14.06
CA SER A 263 0.87 -89.30 15.04
C SER A 263 1.97 -88.42 14.41
N SER A 264 2.08 -87.16 14.84
CA SER A 264 3.31 -86.61 15.43
C SER A 264 3.22 -85.10 15.69
N SER A 265 3.71 -84.69 16.86
CA SER A 265 4.02 -83.30 17.24
C SER A 265 5.40 -83.29 17.96
N PRO A 266 5.94 -82.13 18.37
CA PRO A 266 6.92 -81.26 17.67
C PRO A 266 8.29 -81.26 18.42
N PRO A 267 9.30 -80.41 18.09
CA PRO A 267 9.48 -79.07 18.72
C PRO A 267 10.44 -78.11 17.91
N PRO A 268 11.14 -77.10 18.51
CA PRO A 268 10.69 -75.85 19.11
C PRO A 268 11.29 -74.58 18.46
N ALA A 269 10.78 -73.41 18.85
CA ALA A 269 11.23 -72.08 18.45
C ALA A 269 12.55 -71.63 19.11
N PRO A 270 13.29 -70.66 18.52
CA PRO A 270 14.24 -69.85 19.26
C PRO A 270 13.73 -68.43 19.52
N SER A 271 13.90 -68.02 20.78
CA SER A 271 13.82 -66.67 21.32
C SER A 271 14.84 -65.72 20.69
N LEU A 272 14.44 -64.47 20.40
CA LEU A 272 15.38 -63.35 20.29
C LEU A 272 14.73 -62.07 20.83
N VAL A 273 15.13 -61.74 22.06
CA VAL A 273 15.05 -60.42 22.67
C VAL A 273 16.34 -59.69 22.31
N THR A 274 16.26 -58.56 21.61
CA THR A 274 17.34 -57.56 21.58
C THR A 274 16.80 -56.17 21.30
N SER A 275 16.73 -55.39 22.38
CA SER A 275 17.11 -53.98 22.51
C SER A 275 16.56 -52.96 21.52
N ALA A 276 15.47 -52.32 21.93
CA ALA A 276 15.14 -50.94 21.58
C ALA A 276 15.80 -50.00 22.60
N ALA A 277 16.84 -49.26 22.21
CA ALA A 277 17.25 -48.02 22.87
C ALA A 277 18.27 -47.24 22.01
N ALA A 278 18.13 -45.91 22.03
CA ALA A 278 19.06 -44.87 21.58
C ALA A 278 19.07 -44.48 20.09
N SER A 279 18.23 -43.50 19.73
CA SER A 279 18.64 -42.30 18.96
C SER A 279 17.50 -41.29 18.81
N LEU A 280 17.26 -40.47 19.84
CA LEU A 280 16.43 -39.25 19.76
C LEU A 280 17.00 -38.12 20.62
N ALA A 281 18.29 -37.81 20.47
CA ALA A 281 18.89 -36.63 21.11
C ALA A 281 20.00 -36.01 20.25
N SER A 282 19.64 -35.36 19.14
CA SER A 282 20.58 -34.46 18.44
C SER A 282 19.96 -33.33 17.59
N MET A 283 18.64 -33.10 17.62
CA MET A 283 17.99 -32.12 16.72
C MET A 283 17.70 -30.72 17.30
N TRP A 284 18.14 -30.39 18.51
CA TRP A 284 17.78 -29.11 19.14
C TRP A 284 18.98 -28.35 19.72
N ARG A 285 19.94 -27.96 18.88
CA ARG A 285 20.78 -26.77 19.17
C ARG A 285 21.17 -26.09 17.86
N GLY A 286 20.56 -24.94 17.62
CA GLY A 286 21.07 -23.98 16.66
C GLY A 286 19.95 -23.30 15.91
N TRP A 287 19.21 -22.42 16.60
CA TRP A 287 18.49 -21.27 16.06
C TRP A 287 18.34 -20.23 17.18
N THR A 288 19.44 -19.51 17.43
CA THR A 288 19.44 -18.14 17.98
C THR A 288 20.79 -17.51 17.65
N LYS A 289 20.83 -16.79 16.54
CA LYS A 289 21.69 -15.62 16.29
C LYS A 289 21.16 -14.88 15.07
#